data_AF-A0A3P7LIF5-F1
#
_entry.id   AF-A0A3P7LIF5-F1
#
_cell.length_a   1.000
_cell.length_b   1.000
_cell.length_c   1.000
_cell.angle_alpha   90.00
_cell.angle_beta   90.00
_cell.angle_gamma   90.00
#
_symmetry.space_group_name_H-M   'P 1'
#
loop_
_entity.id
_entity.type
_entity.pdbx_description
1 polymer ?
#
loop_
_entity_poly.entity_id
_entity_poly.type
_entity_poly.pdbx_seq_one_letter_code
_entity_poly.pdbx_strand_id
1 'polypeptide(L)'
;MYYVSIGATSEPAKTAPHPIRPRYRLSPVDALAQEPPKLPLKFQPGKDNIIISGSENDKVKVYLKPFSLSFIRNKTVLVSVNERGLLNFEHQQEKPQAVPAPVPEAENVTEDGGSKVAGTVEGESGEAATQSSIENNSSVEESTVAPETTVVPPTPPETTVAPPAPADWSETFKGHRDSRPYGPTSVGVDVTFHGFEFVYGIPEHAESFALKDTESTDPYRLYNLDVFEYELYNPMALYGSVPVMWAHRENATAGIFWHNPAETWIDVKSSKQSDSSGLLSKLPRFFSRSESDPNVRTRWMSESGVIDIFVMLADSPSSAQRAYASLTGTTRLPPLFALAYHQCRWNYNDEQDVSTVNANFDVHNLPMDVMWLDIEYSDGKRYLVWDKTKFSDPNGMLANLTANDRKLVVVVDPHIKRDSNWNIFKDAESKGLYVKTPDSGDFDGWCWPGSSSWPDYLRPEVQDWWANLFTSSDFIREGSMFYVWNDMNEPSVFSGAEITMPKASSLLRFSVYPL
;
A
#
# COMPACT_ATOMS: atom_id res chain seq x y z
N MET A 1 -14.45 22.08 -6.72
CA MET A 1 -13.95 20.70 -6.60
C MET A 1 -14.80 19.80 -7.46
N TYR A 2 -14.20 18.79 -8.08
CA TYR A 2 -14.87 17.81 -8.90
C TYR A 2 -14.61 16.41 -8.36
N TYR A 3 -15.59 15.54 -8.55
CA TYR A 3 -15.51 14.14 -8.18
C TYR A 3 -15.59 13.29 -9.44
N VAL A 4 -14.61 12.40 -9.63
CA VAL A 4 -14.50 11.50 -10.78
C VAL A 4 -14.37 10.08 -10.28
N SER A 5 -15.33 9.23 -10.63
CA SER A 5 -15.27 7.80 -10.38
C SER A 5 -15.36 7.05 -11.71
N ILE A 6 -14.37 6.18 -11.99
CA ILE A 6 -14.34 5.32 -13.18
C ILE A 6 -14.36 3.86 -12.73
N GLY A 7 -15.32 3.09 -13.24
CA GLY A 7 -15.46 1.66 -12.95
C GLY A 7 -16.46 1.30 -11.84
N ALA A 8 -17.20 2.26 -11.29
CA ALA A 8 -18.28 2.02 -10.34
C ALA A 8 -19.58 2.67 -10.84
N THR A 9 -20.63 1.87 -11.03
CA THR A 9 -21.99 2.37 -11.21
C THR A 9 -22.78 2.09 -9.93
N SER A 10 -23.18 3.14 -9.20
CA SER A 10 -24.07 3.03 -8.04
C SER A 10 -25.52 2.70 -8.42
N GLU A 11 -25.86 2.85 -9.70
CA GLU A 11 -27.13 2.42 -10.29
C GLU A 11 -26.87 1.40 -11.39
N PRO A 12 -27.70 0.37 -11.55
CA PRO A 12 -27.60 -0.54 -12.68
C PRO A 12 -27.96 0.21 -13.95
N ALA A 13 -26.97 0.81 -14.62
CA ALA A 13 -27.09 1.07 -16.04
C ALA A 13 -27.30 -0.31 -16.69
N LYS A 14 -28.49 -0.54 -17.28
CA LYS A 14 -28.91 -1.82 -17.87
C LYS A 14 -27.94 -2.39 -18.93
N THR A 15 -26.89 -1.66 -19.28
CA THR A 15 -25.93 -1.95 -20.34
C THR A 15 -24.46 -1.85 -19.90
N ALA A 16 -24.16 -1.60 -18.62
CA ALA A 16 -22.77 -1.57 -18.14
C ALA A 16 -22.27 -2.99 -17.79
N PRO A 17 -21.03 -3.37 -18.15
CA PRO A 17 -20.47 -4.65 -17.76
C PRO A 17 -20.39 -4.74 -16.23
N HIS A 18 -21.00 -5.78 -15.66
CA HIS A 18 -20.97 -6.05 -14.23
C HIS A 18 -19.63 -6.70 -13.84
N PRO A 19 -18.98 -6.27 -12.75
CA PRO A 19 -17.77 -6.95 -12.30
C PRO A 19 -18.14 -8.33 -11.73
N ILE A 20 -17.23 -9.31 -11.85
CA ILE A 20 -17.39 -10.66 -11.28
C ILE A 20 -17.61 -10.57 -9.76
N ARG A 21 -16.97 -9.58 -9.11
CA ARG A 21 -17.08 -9.25 -7.69
C ARG A 21 -16.88 -7.74 -7.48
N PRO A 22 -17.46 -7.13 -6.43
CA PRO A 22 -17.25 -5.72 -6.14
C PRO A 22 -15.76 -5.38 -6.05
N ARG A 23 -15.36 -4.23 -6.59
CA ARG A 23 -14.04 -3.64 -6.35
C ARG A 23 -14.08 -2.86 -5.05
N TYR A 24 -12.98 -2.87 -4.30
CA TYR A 24 -12.91 -2.17 -3.02
C TYR A 24 -13.11 -0.66 -3.20
N ARG A 25 -13.86 -0.05 -2.29
CA ARG A 25 -14.05 1.39 -2.18
C ARG A 25 -14.07 1.74 -0.70
N LEU A 26 -13.30 2.74 -0.31
CA LEU A 26 -13.28 3.23 1.07
C LEU A 26 -14.69 3.67 1.49
N SER A 27 -15.10 3.32 2.71
CA SER A 27 -16.38 3.76 3.23
C SER A 27 -16.33 5.28 3.45
N PRO A 28 -17.42 6.01 3.20
CA PRO A 28 -17.60 7.31 3.84
C PRO A 28 -17.46 7.09 5.35
N VAL A 29 -16.66 7.92 6.04
CA VAL A 29 -16.15 7.82 7.43
C VAL A 29 -14.73 7.26 7.65
N ASP A 30 -14.13 6.57 6.67
CA ASP A 30 -12.72 6.13 6.81
C ASP A 30 -11.76 7.30 6.50
N ALA A 31 -11.70 7.72 5.24
CA ALA A 31 -10.84 8.81 4.76
C ALA A 31 -11.61 10.11 4.45
N LEU A 32 -12.92 10.01 4.26
CA LEU A 32 -13.81 11.17 4.10
C LEU A 32 -14.55 11.44 5.40
N ALA A 33 -14.50 12.66 5.90
CA ALA A 33 -15.21 13.09 7.10
C ALA A 33 -16.73 13.00 6.94
N GLN A 34 -17.25 13.22 5.72
CA GLN A 34 -18.65 13.07 5.34
C GLN A 34 -18.79 12.96 3.82
N GLU A 35 -19.94 12.49 3.34
CA GLU A 35 -20.28 12.51 1.92
C GLU A 35 -20.29 13.98 1.42
N PRO A 36 -19.53 14.33 0.36
CA PRO A 36 -19.45 15.70 -0.11
C PRO A 36 -20.79 16.20 -0.70
N PRO A 37 -21.21 17.44 -0.40
CA PRO A 37 -22.44 17.99 -0.94
C PRO A 37 -22.36 18.11 -2.47
N LYS A 38 -23.39 17.62 -3.16
CA LYS A 38 -23.46 17.61 -4.63
C LYS A 38 -24.06 18.94 -5.12
N LEU A 39 -23.43 19.53 -6.14
CA LEU A 39 -23.96 20.72 -6.81
C LEU A 39 -24.80 20.33 -8.03
N PRO A 40 -25.87 21.08 -8.36
CA PRO A 40 -26.57 20.92 -9.63
C PRO A 40 -25.63 21.10 -10.82
N LEU A 41 -25.62 20.13 -11.73
CA LEU A 41 -24.77 20.18 -12.92
C LEU A 41 -25.57 20.57 -14.17
N LYS A 42 -25.02 21.48 -14.97
CA LYS A 42 -25.52 21.82 -16.30
C LYS A 42 -24.68 21.10 -17.35
N PHE A 43 -25.37 20.44 -18.28
CA PHE A 43 -24.76 19.68 -19.37
C PHE A 43 -24.99 20.40 -20.69
N GLN A 44 -23.92 20.58 -21.46
CA GLN A 44 -23.95 21.16 -22.79
C GLN A 44 -23.27 20.17 -23.76
N PRO A 45 -24.05 19.37 -24.50
CA PRO A 45 -23.49 18.44 -25.46
C PRO A 45 -22.89 19.21 -26.64
N GLY A 46 -21.67 18.83 -27.03
CA GLY A 46 -21.02 19.21 -28.26
C GLY A 46 -20.93 18.02 -29.22
N LYS A 47 -20.20 18.19 -30.33
CA LYS A 47 -20.05 17.14 -31.35
C LYS A 47 -19.34 15.89 -30.82
N ASP A 48 -18.20 16.07 -30.16
CA ASP A 48 -17.31 14.99 -29.70
C ASP A 48 -17.04 15.04 -28.19
N ASN A 49 -17.72 15.94 -27.48
CA ASN A 49 -17.52 16.19 -26.06
C ASN A 49 -18.79 16.66 -25.37
N ILE A 50 -18.81 16.59 -24.05
CA ILE A 50 -19.85 17.15 -23.19
C ILE A 50 -19.18 18.17 -22.27
N ILE A 51 -19.70 19.39 -22.23
CA ILE A 51 -19.27 20.39 -21.25
C ILE A 51 -20.21 20.30 -20.04
N ILE A 52 -19.62 20.05 -18.88
CA ILE A 52 -20.30 19.99 -17.58
C ILE A 52 -19.89 21.22 -16.79
N SER A 53 -20.85 21.93 -16.21
CA SER A 53 -20.59 23.13 -15.40
C SER A 53 -21.46 23.14 -14.15
N GLY A 54 -20.84 23.41 -13.00
CA GLY A 54 -21.52 23.63 -11.71
C GLY A 54 -21.46 25.09 -11.22
N SER A 55 -20.59 25.90 -11.82
CA SER A 55 -20.41 27.34 -11.57
C SER A 55 -20.11 28.07 -12.89
N GLU A 56 -20.09 29.40 -12.88
CA GLU A 56 -19.75 30.18 -14.08
C GLU A 56 -18.27 30.03 -14.49
N ASN A 57 -17.39 29.91 -13.49
CA ASN A 57 -15.94 29.94 -13.69
C ASN A 57 -15.32 28.56 -13.88
N ASP A 58 -15.96 27.50 -13.37
CA ASP A 58 -15.40 26.15 -13.39
C ASP A 58 -16.21 25.22 -14.32
N LYS A 59 -15.52 24.57 -15.27
CA LYS A 59 -16.11 23.64 -16.24
C LYS A 59 -15.26 22.38 -16.37
N VAL A 60 -15.90 21.27 -16.72
CA VAL A 60 -15.22 20.05 -17.17
C VAL A 60 -15.65 19.78 -18.59
N LYS A 61 -14.69 19.56 -19.46
CA LYS A 61 -14.94 19.05 -20.82
C LYS A 61 -14.64 17.56 -20.83
N VAL A 62 -15.66 16.76 -21.12
CA VAL A 62 -15.58 15.31 -21.21
C VAL A 62 -15.50 14.92 -22.67
N TYR A 63 -14.35 14.41 -23.12
CA TYR A 63 -14.20 13.82 -24.45
C TYR A 63 -14.59 12.36 -24.39
N LEU A 64 -15.34 11.88 -25.40
CA LEU A 64 -15.86 10.51 -25.39
C LEU A 64 -14.96 9.53 -26.16
N LYS A 65 -14.23 10.01 -27.18
CA LYS A 65 -13.41 9.16 -28.06
C LYS A 65 -12.21 9.93 -28.64
N PRO A 66 -10.97 9.66 -28.18
CA PRO A 66 -10.65 8.89 -26.96
C PRO A 66 -11.22 9.56 -25.70
N PHE A 67 -11.45 8.77 -24.65
CA PHE A 67 -11.96 9.30 -23.38
C PHE A 67 -10.90 10.16 -22.70
N SER A 68 -11.25 11.39 -22.32
CA SER A 68 -10.42 12.24 -21.47
C SER A 68 -11.25 13.34 -20.80
N LEU A 69 -10.73 13.92 -19.74
CA LEU A 69 -11.37 15.01 -18.99
C LEU A 69 -10.43 16.21 -18.97
N SER A 70 -10.94 17.41 -19.25
CA SER A 70 -10.20 18.67 -19.05
C SER A 70 -10.95 19.57 -18.07
N PHE A 71 -10.31 19.87 -16.95
CA PHE A 71 -10.83 20.71 -15.88
C PHE A 71 -10.36 22.15 -16.10
N ILE A 72 -11.34 23.04 -16.25
CA ILE A 72 -11.16 24.41 -16.68
C ILE A 72 -11.60 25.33 -15.57
N ARG A 73 -10.76 26.31 -15.22
CA ARG A 73 -11.10 27.43 -14.34
C ARG A 73 -10.73 28.73 -15.03
N ASN A 74 -11.63 29.72 -15.00
CA ASN A 74 -11.40 31.04 -15.60
C ASN A 74 -10.96 30.97 -17.08
N LYS A 75 -11.54 30.03 -17.85
CA LYS A 75 -11.23 29.74 -19.27
C LYS A 75 -9.85 29.10 -19.53
N THR A 76 -9.10 28.74 -18.50
CA THR A 76 -7.81 28.04 -18.61
C THR A 76 -7.95 26.60 -18.17
N VAL A 77 -7.42 25.65 -18.95
CA VAL A 77 -7.29 24.25 -18.51
C VAL A 77 -6.20 24.21 -17.46
N LEU A 78 -6.51 23.70 -16.26
CA LEU A 78 -5.54 23.55 -15.17
C LEU A 78 -5.13 22.09 -14.98
N VAL A 79 -6.06 21.17 -15.20
CA VAL A 79 -5.84 19.73 -15.03
C VAL A 79 -6.49 18.99 -16.19
N SER A 80 -5.80 18.00 -16.75
CA SER A 80 -6.42 17.00 -17.63
C SER A 80 -6.23 15.60 -17.03
N VAL A 81 -7.23 14.73 -17.19
CA VAL A 81 -7.18 13.32 -16.81
C VAL A 81 -7.32 12.47 -18.06
N ASN A 82 -6.45 11.47 -18.21
CA ASN A 82 -6.34 10.60 -19.38
C ASN A 82 -6.05 11.34 -20.70
N GLU A 83 -5.30 12.44 -20.65
CA GLU A 83 -4.91 13.19 -21.86
C GLU A 83 -3.89 12.41 -22.70
N ARG A 84 -3.03 11.64 -22.04
CA ARG A 84 -1.99 10.81 -22.67
C ARG A 84 -2.48 9.41 -23.02
N GLY A 85 -3.73 9.07 -22.69
CA GLY A 85 -4.31 7.76 -22.98
C GLY A 85 -3.71 6.62 -22.14
N LEU A 86 -3.25 6.91 -20.92
CA LEU A 86 -2.65 5.92 -20.01
C LEU A 86 -3.65 5.34 -19.00
N LEU A 87 -4.95 5.59 -19.19
CA LEU A 87 -6.01 4.89 -18.47
C LEU A 87 -5.86 3.38 -18.67
N ASN A 88 -5.59 2.69 -17.56
CA ASN A 88 -5.57 1.24 -17.47
C ASN A 88 -6.59 0.78 -16.43
N PHE A 89 -7.38 -0.23 -16.78
CA PHE A 89 -8.35 -0.82 -15.88
C PHE A 89 -8.41 -2.32 -16.18
N GLU A 90 -7.66 -3.11 -15.40
CA GLU A 90 -7.63 -4.55 -15.58
C GLU A 90 -8.99 -5.13 -15.19
N HIS A 91 -9.76 -5.63 -16.14
CA HIS A 91 -11.05 -6.23 -15.83
C HIS A 91 -10.83 -7.54 -15.06
N GLN A 92 -11.70 -7.83 -14.10
CA GLN A 92 -11.64 -9.09 -13.36
C GLN A 92 -11.87 -10.26 -14.32
N GLN A 93 -11.05 -11.30 -14.19
CA GLN A 93 -11.13 -12.51 -15.00
C GLN A 93 -11.40 -13.72 -14.09
N GLU A 94 -12.08 -14.72 -14.64
CA GLU A 94 -12.13 -16.04 -14.02
C GLU A 94 -10.78 -16.73 -14.19
N LYS A 95 -10.33 -17.46 -13.16
CA LYS A 95 -9.10 -18.24 -13.26
C LYS A 95 -9.32 -19.37 -14.27
N PRO A 96 -8.53 -19.47 -15.36
CA PRO A 96 -8.71 -20.53 -16.35
C PRO A 96 -8.64 -21.90 -15.67
N GLN A 97 -9.72 -22.67 -15.76
CA GLN A 97 -9.70 -24.07 -15.31
C GLN A 97 -8.91 -24.90 -16.32
N ALA A 98 -8.07 -25.82 -15.83
CA ALA A 98 -7.43 -26.79 -16.72
C ALA A 98 -8.51 -27.62 -17.41
N VAL A 99 -8.53 -27.63 -18.74
CA VAL A 99 -9.40 -28.50 -19.52
C VAL A 99 -8.97 -29.95 -19.22
N PRO A 100 -9.87 -30.85 -18.75
CA PRO A 100 -9.52 -32.24 -18.58
C PRO A 100 -9.04 -32.82 -19.91
N ALA A 101 -7.93 -33.57 -19.89
CA ALA A 101 -7.46 -34.28 -21.07
C ALA A 101 -8.58 -35.21 -21.59
N PRO A 102 -8.78 -35.33 -22.92
CA PRO A 102 -9.71 -36.31 -23.46
C PRO A 102 -9.26 -37.71 -23.00
N VAL A 103 -10.19 -38.47 -22.41
CA VAL A 103 -9.98 -39.88 -22.11
C VAL A 103 -9.79 -40.60 -23.45
N PRO A 104 -8.69 -41.35 -23.68
CA PRO A 104 -8.55 -42.12 -24.92
C PRO A 104 -9.65 -43.18 -24.98
N GLU A 105 -10.40 -43.21 -26.08
CA GLU A 105 -11.29 -44.33 -26.39
C GLU A 105 -10.46 -45.62 -26.50
N ALA A 106 -10.91 -46.68 -25.84
CA ALA A 106 -10.24 -47.97 -25.86
C ALA A 106 -10.32 -48.58 -27.28
N GLU A 107 -9.23 -48.52 -28.03
CA GLU A 107 -9.08 -49.31 -29.24
C GLU A 107 -8.83 -50.78 -28.86
N ASN A 108 -9.81 -51.62 -29.18
CA ASN A 108 -9.69 -53.07 -29.19
C ASN A 108 -8.66 -53.47 -30.26
N VAL A 109 -7.51 -54.01 -29.84
CA VAL A 109 -6.61 -54.75 -30.73
C VAL A 109 -6.43 -56.16 -30.20
N THR A 110 -6.78 -57.08 -31.08
CA THR A 110 -6.80 -58.54 -30.99
C THR A 110 -5.44 -59.16 -30.70
N GLU A 111 -5.46 -60.23 -29.90
CA GLU A 111 -4.35 -61.16 -29.67
C GLU A 111 -3.83 -61.76 -30.99
N ASP A 112 -2.50 -61.79 -31.15
CA ASP A 112 -1.85 -62.92 -31.80
C ASP A 112 -0.53 -63.25 -31.09
N GLY A 113 -0.29 -64.54 -30.91
CA GLY A 113 0.63 -65.10 -29.91
C GLY A 113 2.09 -65.24 -30.36
N GLY A 114 3.00 -65.30 -29.39
CA GLY A 114 4.42 -65.52 -29.69
C GLY A 114 5.38 -65.58 -28.51
N SER A 115 5.23 -66.60 -27.65
CA SER A 115 6.26 -67.33 -26.89
C SER A 115 7.38 -66.61 -26.10
N LYS A 116 7.26 -66.72 -24.76
CA LYS A 116 8.24 -67.12 -23.71
C LYS A 116 9.69 -66.59 -23.78
N VAL A 117 10.15 -65.96 -22.70
CA VAL A 117 11.14 -66.54 -21.72
C VAL A 117 10.96 -65.86 -20.35
N ALA A 118 11.07 -66.67 -19.29
CA ALA A 118 10.88 -66.35 -17.87
C ALA A 118 12.10 -65.69 -17.20
N GLY A 119 11.86 -64.97 -16.10
CA GLY A 119 12.89 -64.55 -15.15
C GLY A 119 12.28 -63.83 -13.95
N THR A 120 12.32 -64.49 -12.80
CA THR A 120 11.67 -64.18 -11.51
C THR A 120 12.58 -63.33 -10.59
N VAL A 121 12.00 -62.85 -9.47
CA VAL A 121 12.62 -62.44 -8.18
C VAL A 121 12.96 -60.94 -8.09
N GLU A 122 12.14 -60.15 -7.38
CA GLU A 122 12.25 -59.71 -5.96
C GLU A 122 13.52 -58.95 -5.60
N GLY A 123 13.36 -57.92 -4.75
CA GLY A 123 14.36 -57.61 -3.73
C GLY A 123 14.82 -56.16 -3.65
N GLU A 124 14.15 -55.44 -2.76
CA GLU A 124 14.56 -54.28 -1.96
C GLU A 124 16.06 -53.90 -1.88
N SER A 125 16.30 -52.59 -1.81
CA SER A 125 17.21 -51.83 -0.90
C SER A 125 17.67 -50.56 -1.62
N GLY A 126 17.75 -49.38 -1.03
CA GLY A 126 17.99 -49.06 0.37
C GLY A 126 19.38 -48.44 0.51
N GLU A 127 19.42 -47.11 0.42
CA GLU A 127 20.39 -46.17 0.98
C GLU A 127 21.87 -46.06 0.51
N ALA A 128 22.29 -44.78 0.54
CA ALA A 128 23.62 -44.21 0.78
C ALA A 128 24.21 -43.49 -0.46
N ALA A 129 24.11 -42.16 -0.53
CA ALA A 129 24.91 -41.17 0.18
C ALA A 129 26.31 -40.93 -0.42
N THR A 130 26.46 -39.69 -0.88
CA THR A 130 27.63 -38.80 -0.75
C THR A 130 28.90 -38.97 -1.59
N GLN A 131 29.11 -37.90 -2.38
CA GLN A 131 30.30 -37.03 -2.44
C GLN A 131 31.44 -37.35 -3.42
N SER A 132 31.76 -36.26 -4.16
CA SER A 132 33.06 -35.75 -4.63
C SER A 132 32.99 -35.43 -6.14
N SER A 133 32.81 -34.17 -6.57
CA SER A 133 33.72 -33.01 -6.56
C SER A 133 34.81 -33.08 -7.65
N ILE A 134 34.87 -32.00 -8.45
CA ILE A 134 36.09 -31.43 -9.10
C ILE A 134 36.50 -32.20 -10.38
N GLU A 135 36.78 -31.64 -11.57
CA GLU A 135 37.17 -30.30 -12.00
C GLU A 135 37.01 -30.15 -13.54
N ASN A 136 37.07 -28.90 -13.98
CA ASN A 136 37.27 -28.40 -15.34
C ASN A 136 38.41 -29.11 -16.10
N ASN A 137 38.31 -29.28 -17.42
CA ASN A 137 39.01 -28.38 -18.35
C ASN A 137 38.61 -28.56 -19.81
N SER A 138 38.63 -27.42 -20.50
CA SER A 138 38.56 -27.18 -21.94
C SER A 138 39.66 -27.91 -22.73
N SER A 139 39.38 -28.29 -23.97
CA SER A 139 39.96 -27.63 -25.16
C SER A 139 39.57 -28.31 -26.47
N VAL A 140 39.44 -27.44 -27.47
CA VAL A 140 39.10 -27.64 -28.88
C VAL A 140 40.20 -28.39 -29.64
N GLU A 141 39.83 -29.26 -30.59
CA GLU A 141 40.61 -29.53 -31.80
C GLU A 141 39.69 -29.91 -32.98
N GLU A 142 39.91 -29.23 -34.11
CA GLU A 142 39.22 -29.32 -35.40
C GLU A 142 39.93 -30.35 -36.29
N SER A 143 39.19 -31.30 -36.86
CA SER A 143 38.91 -31.43 -38.32
C SER A 143 39.70 -32.50 -39.06
N THR A 144 38.99 -33.40 -39.78
CA THR A 144 39.28 -33.81 -41.16
C THR A 144 38.08 -34.58 -41.73
N VAL A 145 37.92 -34.52 -43.06
CA VAL A 145 36.69 -34.64 -43.86
C VAL A 145 36.60 -35.95 -44.64
N ALA A 146 35.38 -36.48 -44.88
CA ALA A 146 34.80 -36.96 -46.16
C ALA A 146 33.84 -38.18 -45.99
N PRO A 147 32.93 -38.50 -46.93
CA PRO A 147 32.09 -37.66 -47.80
C PRO A 147 30.58 -37.99 -47.68
N GLU A 148 29.76 -37.18 -48.35
CA GLU A 148 28.29 -37.16 -48.37
C GLU A 148 27.63 -38.46 -48.84
N THR A 149 26.60 -38.90 -48.11
CA THR A 149 25.50 -39.69 -48.68
C THR A 149 24.17 -39.08 -48.23
N THR A 150 23.34 -38.71 -49.21
CA THR A 150 22.00 -38.16 -49.05
C THR A 150 21.02 -39.22 -48.52
N VAL A 151 20.46 -39.00 -47.33
CA VAL A 151 19.32 -39.78 -46.80
C VAL A 151 18.23 -38.81 -46.33
N VAL A 152 17.01 -39.08 -46.81
CA VAL A 152 15.77 -38.33 -46.56
C VAL A 152 15.41 -38.36 -45.06
N PRO A 153 15.05 -37.24 -44.41
CA PRO A 153 14.68 -37.25 -43.00
C PRO A 153 13.28 -37.87 -42.80
N PRO A 154 13.06 -38.68 -41.76
CA PRO A 154 11.72 -39.14 -41.39
C PRO A 154 10.91 -37.99 -40.78
N THR A 155 9.60 -38.00 -41.04
CA THR A 155 8.59 -37.08 -40.51
C THR A 155 8.65 -37.04 -38.96
N PRO A 156 8.58 -35.86 -38.31
CA PRO A 156 8.57 -35.79 -36.85
C PRO A 156 7.32 -36.46 -36.27
N PRO A 157 7.41 -37.10 -35.08
CA PRO A 157 6.22 -37.59 -34.40
C PRO A 157 5.32 -36.43 -33.99
N GLU A 158 4.01 -36.60 -34.11
CA GLU A 158 3.00 -35.67 -33.61
C GLU A 158 3.28 -35.36 -32.13
N THR A 159 3.70 -34.13 -31.86
CA THR A 159 3.71 -33.58 -30.50
C THR A 159 2.26 -33.47 -30.05
N THR A 160 1.84 -34.40 -29.20
CA THR A 160 0.68 -34.23 -28.32
C THR A 160 0.94 -32.99 -27.46
N VAL A 161 0.26 -31.89 -27.80
CA VAL A 161 0.32 -30.66 -27.01
C VAL A 161 -0.30 -30.98 -25.65
N ALA A 162 0.53 -31.01 -24.60
CA ALA A 162 0.06 -31.07 -23.23
C ALA A 162 -0.97 -29.95 -23.01
N PRO A 163 -2.10 -30.21 -22.31
CA PRO A 163 -3.07 -29.15 -22.03
C PRO A 163 -2.35 -27.98 -21.35
N PRO A 164 -2.73 -26.72 -21.66
CA PRO A 164 -2.07 -25.56 -21.07
C PRO A 164 -2.13 -25.70 -19.55
N ALA A 165 -0.96 -25.57 -18.90
CA ALA A 165 -0.88 -25.51 -17.45
C ALA A 165 -1.85 -24.42 -16.96
N PRO A 166 -2.61 -24.66 -15.88
CA PRO A 166 -3.49 -23.64 -15.34
C PRO A 166 -2.68 -22.37 -15.09
N ALA A 167 -3.21 -21.21 -15.49
CA ALA A 167 -2.51 -19.95 -15.33
C ALA A 167 -2.21 -19.73 -13.84
N ASP A 168 -0.94 -19.87 -13.46
CA ASP A 168 -0.49 -19.53 -12.12
C ASP A 168 -0.26 -18.02 -12.08
N TRP A 169 -1.19 -17.32 -11.44
CA TRP A 169 -1.11 -15.87 -11.23
C TRP A 169 -0.26 -15.50 -10.03
N SER A 170 0.22 -16.49 -9.26
CA SER A 170 0.98 -16.22 -8.04
C SER A 170 2.27 -15.47 -8.30
N GLU A 171 2.67 -14.66 -7.33
CA GLU A 171 3.93 -13.94 -7.32
C GLU A 171 4.74 -14.35 -6.09
N THR A 172 6.07 -14.27 -6.18
CA THR A 172 6.96 -14.59 -5.06
C THR A 172 7.98 -13.49 -4.88
N PHE A 173 8.08 -12.97 -3.65
CA PHE A 173 9.08 -11.98 -3.26
C PHE A 173 9.88 -12.49 -2.07
N LYS A 174 11.20 -12.65 -2.24
CA LYS A 174 12.13 -13.13 -1.20
C LYS A 174 11.65 -14.37 -0.41
N GLY A 175 10.97 -15.30 -1.09
CA GLY A 175 10.44 -16.55 -0.50
C GLY A 175 9.00 -16.47 0.03
N HIS A 176 8.39 -15.28 0.05
CA HIS A 176 6.98 -15.12 0.37
C HIS A 176 6.14 -15.22 -0.91
N ARG A 177 5.19 -16.15 -0.95
CA ARG A 177 4.30 -16.36 -2.09
C ARG A 177 2.96 -15.69 -1.86
N ASP A 178 2.61 -14.74 -2.73
CA ASP A 178 1.23 -14.26 -2.87
C ASP A 178 0.49 -15.15 -3.87
N SER A 179 -0.59 -15.79 -3.42
CA SER A 179 -1.40 -16.68 -4.24
C SER A 179 -2.20 -15.96 -5.35
N ARG A 180 -2.35 -14.63 -5.25
CA ARG A 180 -3.11 -13.77 -6.18
C ARG A 180 -4.40 -14.45 -6.68
N PRO A 181 -5.33 -14.80 -5.77
CA PRO A 181 -6.52 -15.59 -6.09
C PRO A 181 -7.45 -14.91 -7.11
N TYR A 182 -7.19 -13.62 -7.31
CA TYR A 182 -8.01 -12.67 -8.02
C TYR A 182 -7.36 -12.14 -9.30
N GLY A 183 -6.13 -12.57 -9.60
CA GLY A 183 -5.39 -12.19 -10.79
C GLY A 183 -5.06 -10.69 -10.85
N PRO A 184 -4.70 -10.20 -12.04
CA PRO A 184 -4.48 -8.77 -12.28
C PRO A 184 -5.77 -7.97 -12.08
N THR A 185 -5.73 -6.98 -11.19
CA THR A 185 -6.89 -6.10 -10.91
C THR A 185 -6.50 -4.63 -10.77
N SER A 186 -5.33 -4.24 -11.27
CA SER A 186 -4.81 -2.88 -11.14
C SER A 186 -5.69 -1.86 -11.87
N VAL A 187 -5.60 -0.64 -11.38
CA VAL A 187 -6.23 0.55 -11.97
C VAL A 187 -5.20 1.66 -12.06
N GLY A 188 -5.25 2.46 -13.13
CA GLY A 188 -4.35 3.60 -13.25
C GLY A 188 -4.78 4.59 -14.31
N VAL A 189 -4.30 5.83 -14.19
CA VAL A 189 -4.61 6.91 -15.13
C VAL A 189 -3.52 7.98 -15.09
N ASP A 190 -3.31 8.66 -16.22
CA ASP A 190 -2.50 9.87 -16.22
C ASP A 190 -3.28 11.13 -15.81
N VAL A 191 -2.57 12.03 -15.15
CA VAL A 191 -3.02 13.38 -14.86
C VAL A 191 -1.97 14.37 -15.35
N THR A 192 -2.38 15.42 -16.05
CA THR A 192 -1.52 16.52 -16.48
C THR A 192 -1.92 17.80 -15.75
N PHE A 193 -0.96 18.44 -15.08
CA PHE A 193 -1.08 19.79 -14.53
C PHE A 193 -0.56 20.81 -15.54
N HIS A 194 -1.47 21.61 -16.11
CA HIS A 194 -1.19 22.55 -17.18
C HIS A 194 -0.81 23.93 -16.65
N GLY A 195 0.29 24.49 -17.15
CA GLY A 195 0.82 25.78 -16.73
C GLY A 195 1.50 25.78 -15.35
N PHE A 196 1.93 24.61 -14.87
CA PHE A 196 2.63 24.41 -13.59
C PHE A 196 4.01 23.78 -13.83
N GLU A 197 4.99 24.15 -13.02
CA GLU A 197 6.38 23.66 -13.13
C GLU A 197 6.72 22.60 -12.08
N PHE A 198 6.04 22.63 -10.93
CA PHE A 198 6.32 21.82 -9.75
C PHE A 198 5.04 21.21 -9.20
N VAL A 199 5.19 20.02 -8.60
CA VAL A 199 4.17 19.35 -7.81
C VAL A 199 4.73 18.97 -6.44
N TYR A 200 3.83 18.83 -5.46
CA TYR A 200 4.11 18.63 -4.05
C TYR A 200 3.12 17.62 -3.45
N GLY A 201 3.43 17.06 -2.28
CA GLY A 201 2.54 16.17 -1.55
C GLY A 201 2.98 14.72 -1.65
N ILE A 202 2.01 13.80 -1.73
CA ILE A 202 2.17 12.35 -1.68
C ILE A 202 3.17 11.86 -0.62
N PRO A 203 3.12 12.35 0.64
CA PRO A 203 3.98 11.81 1.69
C PRO A 203 3.62 10.34 1.99
N GLU A 204 4.51 9.54 2.58
CA GLU A 204 5.78 9.93 3.20
C GLU A 204 7.02 9.43 2.43
N HIS A 205 7.91 10.37 2.09
CA HIS A 205 9.21 10.10 1.44
C HIS A 205 10.27 10.99 2.07
N ALA A 206 11.48 10.45 2.24
CA ALA A 206 12.65 11.21 2.63
C ALA A 206 13.23 11.98 1.43
N GLU A 207 12.44 12.84 0.79
CA GLU A 207 12.79 13.54 -0.46
C GLU A 207 12.57 15.05 -0.35
N SER A 208 12.97 15.81 -1.38
CA SER A 208 12.71 17.23 -1.49
C SER A 208 11.22 17.55 -1.48
N PHE A 209 10.88 18.70 -0.89
CA PHE A 209 9.49 19.17 -0.80
C PHE A 209 8.79 19.26 -2.16
N ALA A 210 9.47 19.80 -3.17
CA ALA A 210 9.03 19.70 -4.57
C ALA A 210 9.45 18.33 -5.11
N LEU A 211 8.51 17.60 -5.68
CA LEU A 211 8.74 16.25 -6.18
C LEU A 211 9.62 16.28 -7.44
N LYS A 212 10.51 15.30 -7.54
CA LYS A 212 11.44 15.14 -8.66
C LYS A 212 10.82 14.34 -9.79
N ASP A 213 11.42 14.48 -10.96
CA ASP A 213 11.14 13.63 -12.11
C ASP A 213 11.54 12.17 -11.82
N THR A 214 10.70 11.23 -12.23
CA THR A 214 10.90 9.78 -12.03
C THR A 214 11.31 9.06 -13.30
N GLU A 215 11.56 9.73 -14.44
CA GLU A 215 11.94 9.06 -15.69
C GLU A 215 13.24 8.26 -15.60
N SER A 216 14.16 8.66 -14.72
CA SER A 216 15.45 8.00 -14.50
C SER A 216 15.58 7.29 -13.15
N THR A 217 14.49 7.20 -12.39
CA THR A 217 14.45 6.56 -11.06
C THR A 217 13.21 5.67 -10.97
N ASP A 218 13.00 5.03 -9.83
CA ASP A 218 11.71 4.40 -9.55
C ASP A 218 10.61 5.47 -9.38
N PRO A 219 9.33 5.14 -9.65
CA PRO A 219 8.22 6.00 -9.30
C PRO A 219 8.12 6.18 -7.77
N TYR A 220 7.48 7.26 -7.32
CA TYR A 220 7.12 7.38 -5.91
C TYR A 220 6.18 6.25 -5.52
N ARG A 221 6.48 5.56 -4.41
CA ARG A 221 5.66 4.47 -3.89
C ARG A 221 4.89 4.92 -2.65
N LEU A 222 3.60 4.63 -2.60
CA LEU A 222 2.74 4.78 -1.43
C LEU A 222 2.31 3.38 -0.99
N TYR A 223 3.01 2.88 0.02
CA TYR A 223 2.73 1.62 0.69
C TYR A 223 3.37 1.70 2.07
N ASN A 224 2.58 1.70 3.14
CA ASN A 224 3.10 1.91 4.48
C ASN A 224 4.04 0.76 4.85
N LEU A 225 5.29 1.07 5.16
CA LEU A 225 6.36 0.10 5.41
C LEU A 225 7.26 0.55 6.56
N ASP A 226 7.67 -0.42 7.36
CA ASP A 226 8.72 -0.26 8.36
C ASP A 226 10.09 -0.39 7.69
N VAL A 227 10.67 0.76 7.33
CA VAL A 227 11.96 0.84 6.63
C VAL A 227 13.08 1.15 7.62
N PHE A 228 13.79 0.09 8.02
CA PHE A 228 14.97 0.21 8.87
C PHE A 228 16.07 1.05 8.19
N GLU A 229 16.63 2.02 8.92
CA GLU A 229 17.70 2.91 8.44
C GLU A 229 17.41 3.53 7.06
N TYR A 230 16.20 4.08 6.88
CA TYR A 230 15.80 4.69 5.60
C TYR A 230 16.84 5.69 5.09
N GLU A 231 17.08 5.66 3.77
CA GLU A 231 18.00 6.57 3.11
C GLU A 231 17.30 7.88 2.72
N LEU A 232 18.08 8.94 2.48
CA LEU A 232 17.57 10.23 2.01
C LEU A 232 17.58 10.32 0.48
N TYR A 233 16.75 11.22 -0.04
CA TYR A 233 16.62 11.62 -1.45
C TYR A 233 16.30 10.49 -2.42
N ASN A 234 15.36 9.62 -2.03
CA ASN A 234 14.86 8.53 -2.86
C ASN A 234 13.32 8.42 -2.77
N PRO A 235 12.67 7.75 -3.75
CA PRO A 235 11.21 7.65 -3.83
C PRO A 235 10.61 6.43 -3.08
N MET A 236 11.39 5.73 -2.25
CA MET A 236 10.91 4.55 -1.51
C MET A 236 9.83 4.94 -0.50
N ALA A 237 8.78 4.14 -0.43
CA ALA A 237 7.71 4.33 0.57
C ALA A 237 8.25 4.21 2.00
N LEU A 238 7.69 5.01 2.90
CA LEU A 238 7.96 4.96 4.35
C LEU A 238 6.68 4.58 5.12
N TYR A 239 6.51 5.08 6.33
CA TYR A 239 5.53 4.60 7.31
C TYR A 239 4.08 5.04 7.01
N GLY A 240 3.91 6.21 6.36
CA GLY A 240 2.61 6.80 6.05
C GLY A 240 2.36 7.04 4.56
N SER A 241 1.08 7.08 4.18
CA SER A 241 0.65 7.38 2.81
C SER A 241 -0.52 8.36 2.80
N VAL A 242 -0.35 9.52 2.18
CA VAL A 242 -1.46 10.46 1.90
C VAL A 242 -1.49 10.75 0.40
N PRO A 243 -2.39 10.11 -0.39
CA PRO A 243 -2.38 10.18 -1.86
C PRO A 243 -2.98 11.49 -2.40
N VAL A 244 -2.48 12.64 -1.92
CA VAL A 244 -2.84 13.98 -2.36
C VAL A 244 -1.64 14.69 -2.98
N MET A 245 -1.83 15.24 -4.17
CA MET A 245 -0.81 16.00 -4.89
C MET A 245 -1.31 17.40 -5.21
N TRP A 246 -0.42 18.38 -5.07
CA TRP A 246 -0.69 19.79 -5.29
C TRP A 246 0.23 20.36 -6.38
N ALA A 247 -0.30 21.24 -7.22
CA ALA A 247 0.46 22.06 -8.15
C ALA A 247 0.15 23.53 -7.88
N HIS A 248 1.18 24.35 -7.72
CA HIS A 248 1.05 25.76 -7.34
C HIS A 248 1.72 26.69 -8.35
N ARG A 249 1.07 27.82 -8.61
CA ARG A 249 1.65 29.00 -9.29
C ARG A 249 1.00 30.27 -8.73
N GLU A 250 1.54 31.43 -9.08
CA GLU A 250 1.16 32.73 -8.48
C GLU A 250 -0.36 32.96 -8.38
N ASN A 251 -1.12 32.63 -9.42
CA ASN A 251 -2.56 32.91 -9.50
C ASN A 251 -3.44 31.66 -9.66
N ALA A 252 -2.91 30.47 -9.39
CA ALA A 252 -3.70 29.25 -9.44
C ALA A 252 -3.10 28.14 -8.57
N THR A 253 -3.98 27.30 -8.02
CA THR A 253 -3.63 26.03 -7.41
C THR A 253 -4.53 24.95 -7.96
N ALA A 254 -3.92 23.83 -8.35
CA ALA A 254 -4.61 22.61 -8.69
C ALA A 254 -4.20 21.49 -7.71
N GLY A 255 -5.10 20.56 -7.45
CA GLY A 255 -4.82 19.40 -6.62
C GLY A 255 -5.60 18.18 -7.05
N ILE A 256 -5.03 17.02 -6.78
CA ILE A 256 -5.62 15.71 -6.99
C ILE A 256 -5.56 14.96 -5.66
N PHE A 257 -6.68 14.41 -5.22
CA PHE A 257 -6.72 13.41 -4.17
C PHE A 257 -7.17 12.08 -4.80
N TRP A 258 -6.24 11.14 -4.87
CA TRP A 258 -6.43 9.79 -5.39
C TRP A 258 -6.92 8.90 -4.24
N HIS A 259 -8.22 8.67 -4.18
CA HIS A 259 -8.90 8.04 -3.04
C HIS A 259 -8.85 6.51 -3.15
N ASN A 260 -7.65 5.95 -3.02
CA ASN A 260 -7.40 4.52 -3.08
C ASN A 260 -6.39 4.11 -1.98
N PRO A 261 -6.70 3.09 -1.16
CA PRO A 261 -5.81 2.65 -0.07
C PRO A 261 -4.85 1.53 -0.45
N ALA A 262 -4.95 0.96 -1.65
CA ALA A 262 -4.03 -0.09 -2.09
C ALA A 262 -2.64 0.50 -2.37
N GLU A 263 -1.63 -0.38 -2.45
CA GLU A 263 -0.29 0.00 -2.92
C GLU A 263 -0.41 0.82 -4.20
N THR A 264 0.20 2.00 -4.20
CA THR A 264 0.09 2.97 -5.29
C THR A 264 1.45 3.48 -5.72
N TRP A 265 1.70 3.50 -7.02
CA TRP A 265 2.90 4.03 -7.66
C TRP A 265 2.55 5.28 -8.47
N ILE A 266 3.40 6.31 -8.37
CA ILE A 266 3.21 7.60 -9.02
C ILE A 266 4.45 8.01 -9.81
N ASP A 267 4.36 7.99 -11.13
CA ASP A 267 5.34 8.64 -11.99
C ASP A 267 5.12 10.15 -12.01
N VAL A 268 6.20 10.91 -12.08
CA VAL A 268 6.19 12.37 -12.22
C VAL A 268 7.17 12.78 -13.32
N LYS A 269 6.72 13.60 -14.27
CA LYS A 269 7.56 14.20 -15.31
C LYS A 269 7.30 15.70 -15.40
N SER A 270 8.32 16.51 -15.17
CA SER A 270 8.21 17.98 -15.27
C SER A 270 8.90 18.48 -16.53
N SER A 271 8.20 19.30 -17.33
CA SER A 271 8.79 19.91 -18.53
C SER A 271 9.99 20.81 -18.23
N LYS A 272 10.11 21.31 -16.98
CA LYS A 272 11.25 22.13 -16.56
C LYS A 272 12.45 21.30 -16.12
N GLN A 273 12.22 20.14 -15.50
CA GLN A 273 13.29 19.24 -15.04
C GLN A 273 13.88 18.41 -16.20
N SER A 274 13.07 18.07 -17.21
CA SER A 274 13.53 17.33 -18.40
C SER A 274 14.60 18.09 -19.20
N ASP A 275 14.56 19.42 -19.19
CA ASP A 275 15.49 20.26 -19.94
C ASP A 275 16.87 20.40 -19.28
N SER A 276 16.99 20.05 -17.99
CA SER A 276 18.26 20.11 -17.23
C SER A 276 19.12 18.84 -17.32
N SER A 277 18.58 17.71 -17.79
CA SER A 277 19.27 16.40 -17.74
C SER A 277 20.05 16.04 -19.02
N GLY A 278 20.03 16.90 -20.05
CA GLY A 278 20.72 16.66 -21.32
C GLY A 278 22.06 17.39 -21.46
N LEU A 279 23.05 16.74 -22.08
CA LEU A 279 24.36 17.31 -22.47
C LEU A 279 24.25 18.54 -23.41
N LEU A 280 23.05 18.83 -23.94
CA LEU A 280 22.71 19.96 -24.80
C LEU A 280 22.21 21.21 -24.06
N SER A 281 22.07 21.16 -22.72
CA SER A 281 21.60 22.29 -21.88
C SER A 281 22.51 23.53 -21.90
N LYS A 282 23.72 23.41 -22.49
CA LYS A 282 24.70 24.50 -22.65
C LYS A 282 24.65 25.22 -24.00
N LEU A 283 23.78 24.79 -24.94
CA LEU A 283 23.60 25.50 -26.20
C LEU A 283 22.59 26.65 -26.02
N PRO A 284 22.92 27.89 -26.41
CA PRO A 284 22.01 29.01 -26.29
C PRO A 284 20.75 28.77 -27.14
N ARG A 285 19.57 29.06 -26.56
CA ARG A 285 18.20 28.78 -27.05
C ARG A 285 17.80 29.46 -28.38
N PHE A 286 18.72 29.67 -29.32
CA PHE A 286 18.41 30.42 -30.55
C PHE A 286 17.73 29.59 -31.64
N PHE A 287 17.68 28.24 -31.54
CA PHE A 287 17.23 27.40 -32.66
C PHE A 287 16.28 26.23 -32.35
N SER A 288 15.64 26.16 -31.17
CA SER A 288 14.61 25.13 -30.91
C SER A 288 13.26 25.71 -30.48
N ARG A 289 12.32 25.67 -31.45
CA ARG A 289 10.85 25.52 -31.37
C ARG A 289 10.15 25.83 -30.03
N SER A 290 9.23 26.80 -30.10
CA SER A 290 8.01 26.97 -29.28
C SER A 290 8.16 26.64 -27.79
N GLU A 291 8.26 27.66 -26.93
CA GLU A 291 7.96 27.50 -25.49
C GLU A 291 6.57 26.89 -25.35
N SER A 292 6.50 25.58 -25.18
CA SER A 292 5.27 24.92 -24.76
C SER A 292 5.02 25.35 -23.32
N ASP A 293 3.78 25.73 -23.01
CA ASP A 293 3.40 26.07 -21.63
C ASP A 293 3.90 25.00 -20.65
N PRO A 294 4.47 25.41 -19.50
CA PRO A 294 5.04 24.47 -18.54
C PRO A 294 3.97 23.48 -18.08
N ASN A 295 4.35 22.21 -17.92
CA ASN A 295 3.43 21.20 -17.44
C ASN A 295 4.15 20.15 -16.61
N VAL A 296 3.40 19.57 -15.67
CA VAL A 296 3.80 18.37 -14.94
C VAL A 296 2.84 17.25 -15.28
N ARG A 297 3.37 16.13 -15.74
CA ARG A 297 2.61 14.93 -16.11
C ARG A 297 2.84 13.88 -15.04
N THR A 298 1.77 13.28 -14.53
CA THR A 298 1.85 12.21 -13.56
C THR A 298 1.08 10.99 -14.01
N ARG A 299 1.46 9.80 -13.54
CA ARG A 299 0.71 8.56 -13.78
C ARG A 299 0.51 7.84 -12.45
N TRP A 300 -0.75 7.62 -12.09
CA TRP A 300 -1.13 6.96 -10.83
C TRP A 300 -1.52 5.52 -11.14
N MET A 301 -1.01 4.57 -10.36
CA MET A 301 -1.20 3.14 -10.59
C MET A 301 -1.40 2.45 -9.24
N SER A 302 -2.59 1.93 -8.97
CA SER A 302 -2.90 1.18 -7.75
C SER A 302 -3.16 -0.28 -8.05
N GLU A 303 -2.74 -1.16 -7.13
CA GLU A 303 -2.88 -2.61 -7.29
C GLU A 303 -4.34 -3.09 -7.41
N SER A 304 -5.27 -2.44 -6.71
CA SER A 304 -6.68 -2.84 -6.70
C SER A 304 -7.63 -1.66 -6.45
N GLY A 305 -8.89 -1.96 -6.12
CA GLY A 305 -9.90 -0.93 -5.85
C GLY A 305 -10.50 -0.32 -7.11
N VAL A 306 -10.92 0.94 -7.03
CA VAL A 306 -11.51 1.71 -8.14
C VAL A 306 -10.66 2.94 -8.46
N ILE A 307 -10.90 3.56 -9.61
CA ILE A 307 -10.37 4.89 -9.90
C ILE A 307 -11.33 5.89 -9.27
N ASP A 308 -10.92 6.49 -8.16
CA ASP A 308 -11.72 7.43 -7.38
C ASP A 308 -10.89 8.70 -7.12
N ILE A 309 -11.25 9.82 -7.76
CA ILE A 309 -10.41 11.01 -7.83
C ILE A 309 -11.20 12.27 -7.48
N PHE A 310 -10.69 13.06 -6.54
CA PHE A 310 -11.14 14.42 -6.31
C PHE A 310 -10.18 15.42 -6.98
N VAL A 311 -10.71 16.27 -7.86
CA VAL A 311 -9.95 17.35 -8.51
C VAL A 311 -10.29 18.69 -7.85
N MET A 312 -9.28 19.36 -7.32
CA MET A 312 -9.42 20.61 -6.58
C MET A 312 -8.80 21.75 -7.38
N LEU A 313 -9.60 22.73 -7.77
CA LEU A 313 -9.13 23.95 -8.44
C LEU A 313 -9.42 25.15 -7.53
N ALA A 314 -8.42 26.00 -7.34
CA ALA A 314 -8.52 27.20 -6.53
C ALA A 314 -7.60 28.30 -7.06
N ASP A 315 -7.81 29.53 -6.60
CA ASP A 315 -6.95 30.67 -6.95
C ASP A 315 -5.73 30.80 -6.01
N SER A 316 -5.71 30.08 -4.88
CA SER A 316 -4.61 30.09 -3.92
C SER A 316 -4.44 28.76 -3.19
N PRO A 317 -3.24 28.46 -2.66
CA PRO A 317 -2.99 27.25 -1.86
C PRO A 317 -3.91 27.16 -0.64
N SER A 318 -4.13 28.26 0.07
CA SER A 318 -4.98 28.30 1.27
C SER A 318 -6.44 27.89 0.96
N SER A 319 -7.00 28.35 -0.16
CA SER A 319 -8.35 27.96 -0.56
C SER A 319 -8.44 26.51 -1.03
N ALA A 320 -7.38 25.98 -1.66
CA ALA A 320 -7.31 24.57 -2.03
C ALA A 320 -7.26 23.67 -0.80
N GLN A 321 -6.44 24.02 0.21
CA GLN A 321 -6.34 23.28 1.46
C GLN A 321 -7.65 23.30 2.27
N ARG A 322 -8.38 24.42 2.30
CA ARG A 322 -9.73 24.47 2.89
C ARG A 322 -10.70 23.49 2.21
N ALA A 323 -10.61 23.36 0.88
CA ALA A 323 -11.45 22.41 0.16
C ALA A 323 -11.08 20.96 0.52
N TYR A 324 -9.79 20.62 0.57
CA TYR A 324 -9.35 19.30 1.02
C TYR A 324 -9.77 19.00 2.46
N ALA A 325 -9.59 19.94 3.38
CA ALA A 325 -10.01 19.79 4.77
C ALA A 325 -11.54 19.62 4.92
N SER A 326 -12.34 20.18 4.02
CA SER A 326 -13.79 19.92 4.00
C SER A 326 -14.16 18.50 3.57
N LEU A 327 -13.26 17.79 2.88
CA LEU A 327 -13.43 16.38 2.52
C LEU A 327 -12.95 15.45 3.63
N THR A 328 -11.72 15.66 4.11
CA THR A 328 -11.01 14.68 4.96
C THR A 328 -11.00 15.07 6.44
N GLY A 329 -11.53 16.24 6.79
CA GLY A 329 -11.51 16.78 8.14
C GLY A 329 -10.35 17.75 8.37
N THR A 330 -10.30 18.27 9.59
CA THR A 330 -9.26 19.20 10.04
C THR A 330 -8.45 18.56 11.15
N THR A 331 -7.22 19.05 11.36
CA THR A 331 -6.40 18.70 12.52
C THR A 331 -7.23 18.86 13.79
N ARG A 332 -7.35 17.78 14.58
CA ARG A 332 -7.98 17.83 15.90
C ARG A 332 -7.20 18.82 16.76
N LEU A 333 -7.89 19.64 17.56
CA LEU A 333 -7.24 20.58 18.47
C LEU A 333 -6.39 19.79 19.47
N PRO A 334 -5.05 19.85 19.42
CA PRO A 334 -4.22 19.11 20.35
C PRO A 334 -4.36 19.71 21.76
N PRO A 335 -4.28 18.90 22.82
CA PRO A 335 -4.12 19.42 24.16
C PRO A 335 -2.79 20.20 24.24
N LEU A 336 -2.74 21.28 25.02
CA LEU A 336 -1.61 22.21 25.00
C LEU A 336 -0.25 21.54 25.24
N PHE A 337 -0.18 20.57 26.16
CA PHE A 337 1.05 19.86 26.49
C PHE A 337 1.65 19.11 25.28
N ALA A 338 0.82 18.70 24.31
CA ALA A 338 1.26 17.94 23.14
C ALA A 338 2.02 18.80 22.11
N LEU A 339 2.02 20.13 22.28
CA LEU A 339 2.81 21.07 21.48
C LEU A 339 4.15 21.43 22.15
N ALA A 340 4.34 21.02 23.41
CA ALA A 340 5.52 21.35 24.21
C ALA A 340 6.65 20.33 23.98
N TYR A 341 7.68 20.37 24.83
CA TYR A 341 8.82 19.45 24.70
C TYR A 341 8.50 18.07 25.26
N HIS A 342 8.74 17.05 24.45
CA HIS A 342 8.57 15.63 24.76
C HIS A 342 9.94 14.97 24.88
N GLN A 343 10.19 14.31 26.01
CA GLN A 343 11.44 13.63 26.30
C GLN A 343 11.25 12.12 26.18
N CYS A 344 11.92 11.52 25.19
CA CYS A 344 11.80 10.10 24.85
C CYS A 344 13.17 9.47 24.57
N ARG A 345 13.27 8.16 24.77
CA ARG A 345 14.30 7.26 24.23
C ARG A 345 13.80 5.82 24.34
N TRP A 346 14.37 4.94 23.53
CA TRP A 346 14.29 3.50 23.77
C TRP A 346 15.48 3.02 24.63
N ASN A 347 15.32 2.58 25.89
CA ASN A 347 14.24 2.88 26.84
C ASN A 347 14.79 3.62 28.08
N TYR A 348 13.94 4.24 28.89
CA TYR A 348 14.28 4.45 30.30
C TYR A 348 14.29 3.11 31.04
N ASN A 349 15.27 2.90 31.90
CA ASN A 349 15.53 1.57 32.44
C ASN A 349 14.45 1.12 33.43
N ASP A 350 13.98 2.02 34.28
CA ASP A 350 13.03 1.76 35.37
C ASP A 350 12.41 3.06 35.92
N GLU A 351 11.61 2.95 36.98
CA GLU A 351 11.00 4.09 37.69
C GLU A 351 12.02 5.10 38.24
N GLN A 352 13.19 4.61 38.67
CA GLN A 352 14.22 5.47 39.24
C GLN A 352 14.91 6.29 38.16
N ASP A 353 15.15 5.71 36.98
CA ASP A 353 15.66 6.42 35.80
C ASP A 353 14.69 7.54 35.39
N VAL A 354 13.39 7.21 35.27
CA VAL A 354 12.34 8.21 34.98
C VAL A 354 12.33 9.35 36.01
N SER A 355 12.37 9.01 37.31
CA SER A 355 12.39 9.99 38.39
C SER A 355 13.64 10.89 38.34
N THR A 356 14.80 10.30 38.03
CA THR A 356 16.07 11.02 37.92
C THR A 356 16.05 11.99 36.75
N VAL A 357 15.59 11.55 35.58
CA VAL A 357 15.46 12.42 34.40
C VAL A 357 14.45 13.53 34.67
N ASN A 358 13.28 13.21 35.22
CA ASN A 358 12.25 14.17 35.61
C ASN A 358 12.82 15.29 36.50
N ALA A 359 13.53 14.94 37.57
CA ALA A 359 14.13 15.91 38.49
C ALA A 359 15.23 16.75 37.84
N ASN A 360 16.02 16.17 36.93
CA ASN A 360 17.12 16.88 36.27
C ASN A 360 16.65 18.00 35.33
N PHE A 361 15.46 17.88 34.72
CA PHE A 361 14.87 19.01 33.98
C PHE A 361 14.66 20.22 34.89
N ASP A 362 14.21 20.00 36.12
CA ASP A 362 14.01 21.08 37.10
C ASP A 362 15.34 21.62 37.62
N VAL A 363 16.30 20.74 37.96
CA VAL A 363 17.65 21.13 38.41
C VAL A 363 18.37 21.99 37.38
N HIS A 364 18.23 21.66 36.10
CA HIS A 364 18.88 22.38 35.00
C HIS A 364 18.02 23.50 34.39
N ASN A 365 16.83 23.76 34.94
CA ASN A 365 15.89 24.77 34.46
C ASN A 365 15.58 24.63 32.95
N LEU A 366 15.31 23.38 32.52
CA LEU A 366 14.89 23.02 31.18
C LEU A 366 13.40 22.65 31.21
N PRO A 367 12.54 23.24 30.36
CA PRO A 367 11.12 22.89 30.32
C PRO A 367 10.89 21.53 29.66
N MET A 368 9.98 20.74 30.22
CA MET A 368 9.53 19.46 29.69
C MET A 368 8.11 19.19 30.18
N ASP A 369 7.24 18.77 29.27
CA ASP A 369 5.82 18.50 29.55
C ASP A 369 5.51 17.00 29.56
N VAL A 370 6.25 16.20 28.78
CA VAL A 370 5.90 14.79 28.55
C VAL A 370 7.11 13.89 28.67
N MET A 371 6.99 12.88 29.52
CA MET A 371 7.89 11.73 29.58
C MET A 371 7.31 10.58 28.76
N TRP A 372 8.14 9.88 27.98
CA TRP A 372 7.72 8.76 27.15
C TRP A 372 8.35 7.45 27.62
N LEU A 373 7.59 6.35 27.60
CA LEU A 373 8.10 5.00 27.81
C LEU A 373 7.91 4.15 26.56
N ASP A 374 9.03 3.67 26.02
CA ASP A 374 9.10 2.71 24.92
C ASP A 374 8.89 1.27 25.43
N ILE A 375 8.93 0.28 24.54
CA ILE A 375 8.41 -1.08 24.72
C ILE A 375 8.91 -1.82 25.97
N GLU A 376 10.07 -1.44 26.54
CA GLU A 376 10.67 -2.10 27.71
C GLU A 376 9.98 -1.79 29.04
N TYR A 377 8.99 -0.88 29.06
CA TYR A 377 8.13 -0.71 30.24
C TYR A 377 7.21 -1.91 30.48
N SER A 378 6.91 -2.64 29.40
CA SER A 378 5.90 -3.68 29.39
C SER A 378 6.45 -5.05 29.81
N ASP A 379 5.63 -5.87 30.45
CA ASP A 379 6.00 -7.23 30.83
C ASP A 379 6.09 -8.14 29.59
N GLY A 380 7.31 -8.37 29.10
CA GLY A 380 7.55 -9.27 27.98
C GLY A 380 6.85 -8.85 26.70
N LYS A 381 6.67 -7.53 26.49
CA LYS A 381 5.96 -6.93 25.35
C LYS A 381 4.47 -7.28 25.29
N ARG A 382 3.87 -7.49 26.47
CA ARG A 382 2.42 -7.49 26.67
C ARG A 382 1.98 -6.06 26.97
N TYR A 383 1.41 -5.36 25.99
CA TYR A 383 0.96 -3.99 26.17
C TYR A 383 -0.12 -3.86 27.25
N LEU A 384 -0.21 -2.69 27.88
CA LEU A 384 -1.10 -2.46 29.04
C LEU A 384 -0.78 -3.37 30.24
N VAL A 385 0.44 -3.91 30.32
CA VAL A 385 0.96 -4.68 31.46
C VAL A 385 2.35 -4.15 31.82
N TRP A 386 2.54 -3.67 33.04
CA TRP A 386 3.84 -3.18 33.52
C TRP A 386 4.79 -4.32 33.87
N ASP A 387 6.06 -4.22 33.47
CA ASP A 387 7.15 -5.03 34.05
C ASP A 387 7.30 -4.67 35.52
N LYS A 388 6.86 -5.54 36.44
CA LYS A 388 6.85 -5.26 37.88
C LYS A 388 8.23 -5.24 38.53
N THR A 389 9.28 -5.66 37.83
CA THR A 389 10.66 -5.55 38.32
C THR A 389 11.20 -4.14 38.11
N LYS A 390 10.89 -3.53 36.96
CA LYS A 390 11.35 -2.18 36.58
C LYS A 390 10.37 -1.08 36.97
N PHE A 391 9.08 -1.40 36.90
CA PHE A 391 7.95 -0.50 37.13
C PHE A 391 7.00 -1.09 38.18
N SER A 392 7.50 -1.13 39.43
CA SER A 392 6.82 -1.74 40.58
C SER A 392 5.64 -0.90 41.10
N ASP A 393 5.78 0.43 41.09
CA ASP A 393 4.78 1.44 41.48
C ASP A 393 4.56 2.50 40.37
N PRO A 394 3.94 2.11 39.24
CA PRO A 394 3.70 3.03 38.13
C PRO A 394 2.78 4.19 38.51
N ASN A 395 1.94 4.00 39.54
CA ASN A 395 1.08 5.06 40.07
C ASN A 395 1.91 6.12 40.80
N GLY A 396 2.88 5.70 41.63
CA GLY A 396 3.83 6.60 42.28
C GLY A 396 4.71 7.34 41.27
N MET A 397 5.17 6.67 40.22
CA MET A 397 5.91 7.30 39.12
C MET A 397 5.06 8.37 38.41
N LEU A 398 3.81 8.05 38.07
CA LEU A 398 2.89 9.02 37.46
C LEU A 398 2.59 10.19 38.41
N ALA A 399 2.38 9.92 39.71
CA ALA A 399 2.21 10.95 40.73
C ALA A 399 3.42 11.90 40.81
N ASN A 400 4.64 11.38 40.71
CA ASN A 400 5.87 12.17 40.71
C ASN A 400 5.98 13.09 39.48
N LEU A 401 5.60 12.60 38.29
CA LEU A 401 5.55 13.42 37.08
C LEU A 401 4.48 14.53 37.20
N THR A 402 3.28 14.15 37.62
CA THR A 402 2.13 15.06 37.69
C THR A 402 2.23 16.12 38.78
N ALA A 403 3.08 15.93 39.80
CA ALA A 403 3.39 16.95 40.79
C ALA A 403 4.01 18.23 40.16
N ASN A 404 4.61 18.10 38.97
CA ASN A 404 5.14 19.20 38.16
C ASN A 404 4.29 19.46 36.90
N ASP A 405 3.01 19.07 36.91
CA ASP A 405 2.09 19.17 35.77
C ASP A 405 2.56 18.43 34.49
N ARG A 406 3.47 17.45 34.62
CA ARG A 406 3.95 16.63 33.47
C ARG A 406 3.02 15.46 33.18
N LYS A 407 3.11 14.94 31.96
CA LYS A 407 2.33 13.81 31.44
C LYS A 407 3.22 12.61 31.17
N LEU A 408 2.60 11.43 31.11
CA LEU A 408 3.25 10.20 30.69
C LEU A 408 2.63 9.70 29.39
N VAL A 409 3.45 9.40 28.40
CA VAL A 409 3.07 8.65 27.20
C VAL A 409 3.71 7.28 27.28
N VAL A 410 2.97 6.22 26.94
CA VAL A 410 3.57 4.89 26.76
C VAL A 410 3.19 4.31 25.41
N VAL A 411 4.08 3.49 24.86
CA VAL A 411 3.84 2.80 23.60
C VAL A 411 2.84 1.64 23.75
N VAL A 412 1.93 1.51 22.79
CA VAL A 412 0.97 0.41 22.66
C VAL A 412 0.83 0.08 21.18
N ASP A 413 1.50 -0.99 20.74
CA ASP A 413 1.53 -1.41 19.34
C ASP A 413 0.36 -2.35 19.00
N PRO A 414 0.01 -2.49 17.71
CA PRO A 414 -1.12 -3.29 17.30
C PRO A 414 -0.87 -4.81 17.28
N HIS A 415 0.36 -5.26 17.57
CA HIS A 415 0.66 -6.70 17.63
C HIS A 415 0.45 -7.25 19.06
N ILE A 416 -0.39 -8.27 19.17
CA ILE A 416 -0.76 -8.90 20.44
C ILE A 416 0.02 -10.20 20.58
N LYS A 417 0.93 -10.27 21.55
CA LYS A 417 1.65 -11.49 21.92
C LYS A 417 0.69 -12.69 22.02
N ARG A 418 1.02 -13.78 21.33
CA ARG A 418 0.29 -15.05 21.40
C ARG A 418 0.63 -15.77 22.70
N ASP A 419 -0.14 -15.48 23.74
CA ASP A 419 0.01 -16.05 25.08
C ASP A 419 -1.36 -16.35 25.70
N SER A 420 -1.72 -17.63 25.77
CA SER A 420 -3.02 -18.08 26.30
C SER A 420 -3.23 -17.76 27.80
N ASN A 421 -2.18 -17.35 28.53
CA ASN A 421 -2.29 -16.90 29.91
C ASN A 421 -2.54 -15.38 30.01
N TRP A 422 -2.45 -14.64 28.91
CA TRP A 422 -2.70 -13.22 28.87
C TRP A 422 -4.13 -12.91 28.42
N ASN A 423 -4.88 -12.20 29.27
CA ASN A 423 -6.31 -11.99 29.07
C ASN A 423 -6.65 -11.24 27.79
N ILE A 424 -5.86 -10.23 27.39
CA ILE A 424 -6.11 -9.47 26.15
C ILE A 424 -6.02 -10.39 24.94
N PHE A 425 -4.98 -11.23 24.88
CA PHE A 425 -4.83 -12.19 23.80
C PHE A 425 -6.01 -13.15 23.71
N LYS A 426 -6.34 -13.78 24.85
CA LYS A 426 -7.41 -14.78 24.97
C LYS A 426 -8.79 -14.21 24.67
N ASP A 427 -9.08 -12.99 25.11
CA ASP A 427 -10.37 -12.34 24.86
C ASP A 427 -10.57 -12.06 23.37
N ALA A 428 -9.57 -11.47 22.70
CA ALA A 428 -9.60 -11.23 21.25
C ALA A 428 -9.69 -12.52 20.44
N GLU A 429 -8.96 -13.57 20.84
CA GLU A 429 -9.03 -14.91 20.22
C GLU A 429 -10.45 -15.47 20.33
N SER A 430 -11.03 -15.46 21.54
CA SER A 430 -12.37 -16.02 21.80
C SER A 430 -13.48 -15.30 21.03
N LYS A 431 -13.28 -14.02 20.70
CA LYS A 431 -14.21 -13.17 19.95
C LYS A 431 -13.91 -13.15 18.44
N GLY A 432 -12.83 -13.82 18.00
CA GLY A 432 -12.42 -13.85 16.60
C GLY A 432 -12.06 -12.48 16.04
N LEU A 433 -11.36 -11.65 16.81
CA LEU A 433 -11.05 -10.25 16.46
C LEU A 433 -9.76 -10.08 15.65
N TYR A 434 -8.94 -11.12 15.53
CA TYR A 434 -7.70 -11.06 14.76
C TYR A 434 -7.93 -11.15 13.26
N VAL A 435 -7.00 -10.55 12.51
CA VAL A 435 -6.87 -10.75 11.07
C VAL A 435 -6.70 -12.25 10.79
N LYS A 436 -7.39 -12.75 9.77
CA LYS A 436 -7.30 -14.17 9.37
C LYS A 436 -6.37 -14.39 8.18
N THR A 437 -5.77 -15.57 8.12
CA THR A 437 -5.10 -16.11 6.93
C THR A 437 -6.13 -16.59 5.88
N PRO A 438 -5.71 -16.86 4.62
CA PRO A 438 -6.58 -17.45 3.60
C PRO A 438 -7.27 -18.77 4.00
N ASP A 439 -6.60 -19.59 4.81
CA ASP A 439 -7.11 -20.84 5.39
C ASP A 439 -7.95 -20.63 6.67
N SER A 440 -8.33 -19.38 6.97
CA SER A 440 -9.24 -18.96 8.04
C SER A 440 -8.73 -19.07 9.48
N GLY A 441 -7.46 -19.40 9.69
CA GLY A 441 -6.79 -19.30 10.99
C GLY A 441 -6.49 -17.84 11.38
N ASP A 442 -6.23 -17.58 12.66
CA ASP A 442 -5.68 -16.28 13.07
C ASP A 442 -4.28 -16.11 12.48
N PHE A 443 -4.00 -14.92 11.96
CA PHE A 443 -2.68 -14.60 11.46
C PHE A 443 -1.66 -14.63 12.60
N ASP A 444 -0.59 -15.41 12.39
CA ASP A 444 0.56 -15.55 13.27
C ASP A 444 1.80 -15.04 12.54
N GLY A 445 2.43 -14.03 13.12
CA GLY A 445 3.64 -13.41 12.61
C GLY A 445 4.57 -13.02 13.75
N TRP A 446 5.80 -12.65 13.42
CA TRP A 446 6.79 -12.26 14.43
C TRP A 446 6.90 -10.74 14.53
N CYS A 447 6.92 -10.23 15.75
CA CYS A 447 7.27 -8.84 16.07
C CYS A 447 8.02 -8.80 17.43
N TRP A 448 8.02 -7.68 18.15
CA TRP A 448 8.76 -7.52 19.42
C TRP A 448 8.52 -8.62 20.47
N PRO A 449 7.30 -9.12 20.72
CA PRO A 449 7.08 -10.20 21.68
C PRO A 449 7.32 -11.61 21.10
N GLY A 450 7.84 -11.73 19.87
CA GLY A 450 7.89 -12.98 19.11
C GLY A 450 6.56 -13.24 18.39
N SER A 451 6.06 -14.47 18.48
CA SER A 451 4.78 -14.89 17.88
C SER A 451 3.62 -14.00 18.38
N SER A 452 2.90 -13.41 17.43
CA SER A 452 1.92 -12.34 17.63
C SER A 452 0.75 -12.46 16.66
N SER A 453 -0.39 -11.92 17.04
CA SER A 453 -1.56 -11.72 16.17
C SER A 453 -1.98 -10.25 16.16
N TRP A 454 -2.59 -9.80 15.05
CA TRP A 454 -2.99 -8.40 14.87
C TRP A 454 -4.51 -8.30 14.89
N PRO A 455 -5.12 -7.45 15.75
CA PRO A 455 -6.54 -7.15 15.68
C PRO A 455 -6.89 -6.54 14.32
N ASP A 456 -8.03 -6.92 13.77
CA ASP A 456 -8.51 -6.40 12.49
C ASP A 456 -9.21 -5.05 12.69
N TYR A 457 -8.42 -3.97 12.79
CA TYR A 457 -8.91 -2.60 13.05
C TYR A 457 -9.84 -2.04 11.97
N LEU A 458 -10.03 -2.72 10.84
CA LEU A 458 -11.01 -2.32 9.83
C LEU A 458 -12.44 -2.68 10.25
N ARG A 459 -12.61 -3.51 11.27
CA ARG A 459 -13.91 -3.92 11.81
C ARG A 459 -14.33 -3.02 12.97
N PRO A 460 -15.51 -2.37 12.91
CA PRO A 460 -15.98 -1.47 13.97
C PRO A 460 -16.01 -2.13 15.36
N GLU A 461 -16.40 -3.40 15.45
CA GLU A 461 -16.42 -4.14 16.72
C GLU A 461 -15.02 -4.36 17.32
N VAL A 462 -13.97 -4.38 16.48
CA VAL A 462 -12.57 -4.46 16.94
C VAL A 462 -12.11 -3.09 17.43
N GLN A 463 -12.51 -2.00 16.76
CA GLN A 463 -12.25 -0.64 17.21
C GLN A 463 -12.90 -0.36 18.57
N ASP A 464 -14.16 -0.76 18.75
CA ASP A 464 -14.89 -0.65 20.02
C ASP A 464 -14.22 -1.50 21.12
N TRP A 465 -13.84 -2.74 20.79
CA TRP A 465 -13.11 -3.61 21.71
C TRP A 465 -11.79 -2.98 22.15
N TRP A 466 -11.01 -2.44 21.21
CA TRP A 466 -9.73 -1.80 21.49
C TRP A 466 -9.91 -0.57 22.38
N ALA A 467 -10.83 0.34 22.03
CA ALA A 467 -11.15 1.52 22.82
C ALA A 467 -11.55 1.15 24.26
N ASN A 468 -12.32 0.07 24.43
CA ASN A 468 -12.72 -0.41 25.74
C ASN A 468 -11.54 -0.88 26.60
N LEU A 469 -10.43 -1.36 26.03
CA LEU A 469 -9.23 -1.68 26.80
C LEU A 469 -8.65 -0.45 27.52
N PHE A 470 -8.79 0.74 26.92
CA PHE A 470 -8.29 2.00 27.50
C PHE A 470 -9.28 2.62 28.48
N THR A 471 -10.58 2.40 28.33
CA THR A 471 -11.59 2.99 29.23
C THR A 471 -11.97 2.10 30.41
N SER A 472 -11.75 0.79 30.31
CA SER A 472 -12.13 -0.19 31.34
C SER A 472 -10.95 -0.79 32.12
N SER A 473 -9.71 -0.54 31.70
CA SER A 473 -8.54 -1.06 32.42
C SER A 473 -8.18 -0.19 33.62
N ASP A 474 -7.71 -0.83 34.69
CA ASP A 474 -7.07 -0.12 35.81
C ASP A 474 -5.74 0.55 35.39
N PHE A 475 -5.25 0.29 34.17
CA PHE A 475 -4.05 0.87 33.61
C PHE A 475 -4.22 2.36 33.34
N ILE A 476 -5.40 2.77 32.85
CA ILE A 476 -5.73 4.16 32.53
C ILE A 476 -6.92 4.56 33.38
N ARG A 477 -6.64 5.36 34.40
CA ARG A 477 -7.69 5.85 35.31
C ARG A 477 -8.28 7.13 34.75
N GLU A 478 -9.58 7.32 34.90
CA GLU A 478 -10.22 8.60 34.59
C GLU A 478 -9.52 9.74 35.33
N GLY A 479 -9.17 10.81 34.62
CA GLY A 479 -8.39 11.94 35.17
C GLY A 479 -6.87 11.70 35.29
N SER A 480 -6.35 10.54 34.84
CA SER A 480 -4.91 10.31 34.76
C SER A 480 -4.27 11.17 33.67
N MET A 481 -3.04 11.64 33.92
CA MET A 481 -2.21 12.39 32.97
C MET A 481 -1.45 11.44 32.02
N PHE A 482 -2.12 10.38 31.62
CA PHE A 482 -1.59 9.26 30.83
C PHE A 482 -2.10 9.34 29.40
N TYR A 483 -1.21 9.09 28.43
CA TYR A 483 -1.47 9.13 27.00
C TYR A 483 -0.74 7.99 26.29
N VAL A 484 -1.05 7.79 25.00
CA VAL A 484 -0.64 6.61 24.24
C VAL A 484 0.14 7.02 23.00
N TRP A 485 1.17 6.24 22.70
CA TRP A 485 1.86 6.22 21.41
C TRP A 485 1.52 4.91 20.70
N ASN A 486 1.04 4.97 19.46
CA ASN A 486 0.93 3.80 18.60
C ASN A 486 2.12 3.77 17.64
N ASP A 487 2.88 2.68 17.67
CA ASP A 487 3.97 2.40 16.74
C ASP A 487 3.69 1.10 15.98
N MET A 488 4.56 0.77 15.00
CA MET A 488 4.56 -0.51 14.27
C MET A 488 3.22 -0.84 13.57
N ASN A 489 2.47 0.19 13.16
CA ASN A 489 1.07 0.10 12.73
C ASN A 489 0.85 0.17 11.21
N GLU A 490 1.91 -0.03 10.43
CA GLU A 490 1.85 -0.19 8.97
C GLU A 490 0.89 -1.29 8.49
N PRO A 491 0.86 -2.53 9.06
CA PRO A 491 1.54 -3.08 10.25
C PRO A 491 2.95 -3.66 10.00
N SER A 492 3.86 -3.48 10.96
CA SER A 492 5.19 -4.13 10.92
C SER A 492 5.10 -5.60 11.34
N VAL A 493 5.62 -6.48 10.49
CA VAL A 493 5.70 -7.94 10.69
C VAL A 493 7.09 -8.41 10.28
N PHE A 494 7.97 -8.68 11.24
CA PHE A 494 9.39 -8.99 11.00
C PHE A 494 9.61 -10.22 10.12
N SER A 495 8.69 -11.18 10.18
CA SER A 495 8.69 -12.38 9.35
C SER A 495 7.92 -12.22 8.02
N GLY A 496 7.44 -11.02 7.72
CA GLY A 496 6.60 -10.72 6.57
C GLY A 496 7.39 -10.27 5.34
N ALA A 497 6.77 -10.38 4.17
CA ALA A 497 7.32 -9.78 2.96
C ALA A 497 7.39 -8.26 3.16
N GLU A 498 8.55 -7.67 2.88
CA GLU A 498 8.79 -6.22 3.07
C GLU A 498 8.52 -5.75 4.51
N ILE A 499 8.65 -6.64 5.50
CA ILE A 499 8.37 -6.35 6.92
C ILE A 499 6.90 -5.95 7.15
N THR A 500 5.97 -6.43 6.32
CA THR A 500 4.54 -6.20 6.53
C THR A 500 3.69 -7.45 6.27
N MET A 501 2.38 -7.31 6.46
CA MET A 501 1.41 -8.39 6.37
C MET A 501 1.28 -8.91 4.93
N PRO A 502 1.10 -10.23 4.72
CA PRO A 502 0.89 -10.78 3.38
C PRO A 502 -0.34 -10.18 2.69
N LYS A 503 -0.23 -9.87 1.39
CA LYS A 503 -1.34 -9.32 0.58
C LYS A 503 -2.59 -10.20 0.54
N ALA A 504 -2.42 -11.52 0.63
CA ALA A 504 -3.53 -12.48 0.65
C ALA A 504 -4.24 -12.60 2.01
N SER A 505 -3.72 -11.97 3.07
CA SER A 505 -4.39 -11.96 4.38
C SER A 505 -5.77 -11.31 4.28
N SER A 506 -6.71 -11.80 5.07
CA SER A 506 -8.13 -11.44 4.99
C SER A 506 -8.49 -10.04 5.51
N LEU A 507 -7.52 -9.13 5.65
CA LEU A 507 -7.78 -7.68 5.76
C LEU A 507 -8.73 -7.20 4.65
N LEU A 508 -8.78 -7.92 3.53
CA LEU A 508 -9.69 -7.71 2.40
C LEU A 508 -10.93 -8.61 2.45
N ARG A 509 -11.52 -8.87 3.62
CA ARG A 509 -12.94 -9.28 3.64
C ARG A 509 -13.74 -8.08 3.15
N PHE A 510 -14.27 -8.22 1.94
CA PHE A 510 -15.43 -7.49 1.46
C PHE A 510 -16.60 -7.77 2.41
N SER A 511 -16.62 -7.11 3.56
CA SER A 511 -17.83 -6.99 4.36
C SER A 511 -18.77 -6.10 3.58
N VAL A 512 -19.54 -6.72 2.70
CA VAL A 512 -20.73 -6.11 2.10
C VAL A 512 -21.69 -5.89 3.26
N TYR A 513 -21.64 -4.73 3.88
CA TYR A 513 -22.73 -4.29 4.74
C TYR A 513 -23.94 -4.06 3.83
N PRO A 514 -25.08 -4.74 4.05
CA PRO A 514 -26.33 -4.29 3.45
C PRO A 514 -26.62 -2.88 4.00
N LEU A 515 -26.87 -1.93 3.10
CA LEU A 515 -27.43 -0.61 3.45
C LEU A 515 -28.82 -0.74 4.05
#